data_AF-A0A0B8NEE9-F1
#
_entry.id   AF-A0A0B8NEE9-F1
#
_cell.length_a   1.000
_cell.length_b   1.000
_cell.length_c   1.000
_cell.angle_alpha   90.00
_cell.angle_beta   90.00
_cell.angle_gamma   90.00
#
_symmetry.space_group_name_H-M   'P 1'
#
loop_
_entity.id
_entity.type
_entity.pdbx_description
1 polymer ?
#
loop_
_entity_poly.entity_id
_entity_poly.type
_entity_poly.pdbx_seq_one_letter_code
_entity_poly.pdbx_strand_id
1 'polypeptide(L)'
;MIERQRVDLSCFNPALSLPYNLRQIDFESAMQDVYDFFYDVNTHLADKRLARLDDMLRPAICSGVVSDMLTESMAKHSRSLVVNTYFNGHPDLVVRGIYPGNRVKAGTEGVEIKSTRKKGGAVDTHGGRQQWMCVFVYGVDNETEPAFNRAPMRFREVYLGQVEPEDFRRNERSELGTRTSTLDADGIAKLRERWVYLDRD
;
A
#
# COMPACT_ATOMS: atom_id res chain seq x y z
N MET A 1 -19.37 18.94 4.85
CA MET A 1 -18.98 18.83 3.43
C MET A 1 -17.77 17.92 3.40
N ILE A 2 -17.70 16.94 2.50
CA ILE A 2 -16.54 16.05 2.46
C ILE A 2 -15.32 16.89 2.08
N GLU A 3 -14.24 16.75 2.85
CA GLU A 3 -12.99 17.49 2.63
C GLU A 3 -12.05 16.70 1.70
N ARG A 4 -11.34 17.43 0.83
CA ARG A 4 -10.35 16.83 -0.07
C ARG A 4 -9.01 16.71 0.64
N GLN A 5 -8.56 15.48 0.85
CA GLN A 5 -7.25 15.24 1.46
C GLN A 5 -6.10 15.61 0.51
N ARG A 6 -5.01 16.11 1.09
CA ARG A 6 -3.74 16.40 0.41
C ARG A 6 -2.58 15.64 1.05
N VAL A 7 -1.60 15.28 0.24
CA VAL A 7 -0.33 14.73 0.73
C VAL A 7 0.47 15.85 1.39
N ASP A 8 0.99 15.60 2.60
CA ASP A 8 1.90 16.53 3.27
C ASP A 8 3.34 16.25 2.84
N LEU A 9 3.93 17.16 2.06
CA LEU A 9 5.29 16.97 1.55
C LEU A 9 6.35 16.99 2.65
N SER A 10 6.05 17.57 3.81
CA SER A 10 6.98 17.61 4.94
C SER A 10 7.11 16.26 5.64
N CYS A 11 6.17 15.34 5.42
CA CYS A 11 6.17 14.00 5.99
C CYS A 11 7.05 13.01 5.22
N PHE A 12 7.65 13.37 4.08
CA PHE A 12 8.57 12.50 3.35
C PHE A 12 9.96 12.46 3.97
N ASN A 13 10.61 11.30 3.90
CA ASN A 13 11.99 11.14 4.34
C ASN A 13 12.97 11.81 3.36
N PRO A 14 13.65 12.90 3.74
CA PRO A 14 14.56 13.60 2.83
C PRO A 14 15.86 12.83 2.57
N ALA A 15 16.18 11.82 3.39
CA ALA A 15 17.44 11.08 3.32
C ALA A 15 17.29 9.67 2.72
N LEU A 16 16.09 9.28 2.29
CA LEU A 16 15.86 7.91 1.83
C LEU A 16 16.41 7.67 0.43
N SER A 17 17.23 6.63 0.29
CA SER A 17 17.57 6.05 -1.01
C SER A 17 16.54 4.98 -1.38
N LEU A 18 15.88 5.17 -2.52
CA LEU A 18 14.81 4.31 -3.02
C LEU A 18 15.34 3.35 -4.09
N PRO A 19 14.87 2.08 -4.12
CA PRO A 19 15.26 1.13 -5.14
C PRO A 19 14.69 1.51 -6.51
N TYR A 20 15.28 0.95 -7.57
CA TYR A 20 14.74 1.03 -8.92
C TYR A 20 14.51 2.45 -9.44
N ASN A 21 15.28 3.46 -9.00
CA ASN A 21 15.09 4.87 -9.38
C ASN A 21 13.69 5.42 -9.07
N LEU A 22 12.99 4.84 -8.09
CA LEU A 22 11.78 5.45 -7.54
C LEU A 22 12.12 6.80 -6.91
N ARG A 23 11.16 7.70 -6.96
CA ARG A 23 11.29 9.09 -6.51
C ARG A 23 10.15 9.42 -5.55
N GLN A 24 10.37 10.41 -4.69
CA GLN A 24 9.32 10.95 -3.82
C GLN A 24 8.02 11.27 -4.60
N ILE A 25 8.14 11.92 -5.77
CA ILE A 25 6.99 12.31 -6.59
C ILE A 25 6.15 11.10 -7.07
N ASP A 26 6.75 9.92 -7.19
CA ASP A 26 6.02 8.71 -7.59
C ASP A 26 5.03 8.31 -6.47
N PHE A 27 5.47 8.40 -5.22
CA PHE A 27 4.63 8.15 -4.03
C PHE A 27 3.61 9.27 -3.80
N GLU A 28 4.05 10.53 -3.87
CA GLU A 28 3.18 11.70 -3.71
C GLU A 28 2.01 11.64 -4.70
N SER A 29 2.31 11.44 -5.98
CA SER A 29 1.29 11.39 -7.03
C SER A 29 0.39 10.17 -6.87
N ALA A 30 0.93 9.02 -6.45
CA ALA A 30 0.13 7.83 -6.21
C ALA A 30 -0.82 7.97 -5.01
N MET A 31 -0.33 8.52 -3.91
CA MET A 31 -1.14 8.80 -2.72
C MET A 31 -2.23 9.83 -3.04
N GLN A 32 -1.90 10.88 -3.80
CA GLN A 32 -2.85 11.90 -4.19
C GLN A 32 -3.95 11.36 -5.15
N ASP A 33 -3.60 10.48 -6.09
CA ASP A 33 -4.59 9.80 -6.96
C ASP A 33 -5.61 9.00 -6.09
N VAL A 34 -5.16 8.33 -5.02
CA VAL A 34 -6.06 7.63 -4.08
C VAL A 34 -6.94 8.62 -3.30
N TYR A 35 -6.37 9.71 -2.78
CA TYR A 35 -7.15 10.73 -2.08
C TYR A 35 -8.22 11.37 -2.95
N ASP A 36 -7.87 11.71 -4.19
CA ASP A 36 -8.80 12.31 -5.14
C ASP A 36 -9.94 11.34 -5.49
N PHE A 37 -9.63 10.04 -5.68
CA PHE A 37 -10.66 9.02 -5.88
C PHE A 37 -11.64 8.94 -4.70
N PHE A 38 -11.16 8.82 -3.47
CA PHE A 38 -12.04 8.74 -2.31
C PHE A 38 -12.88 10.01 -2.14
N TYR A 39 -12.28 11.19 -2.38
CA TYR A 39 -13.03 12.44 -2.35
C TYR A 39 -14.14 12.46 -3.39
N ASP A 40 -13.83 12.17 -4.66
CA ASP A 40 -14.79 12.26 -5.76
C ASP A 40 -15.93 11.23 -5.58
N VAL A 41 -15.60 9.98 -5.22
CA VAL A 41 -16.58 8.92 -4.96
C VAL A 41 -17.45 9.25 -3.75
N ASN A 42 -16.85 9.61 -2.62
CA ASN A 42 -17.63 9.87 -1.41
C ASN A 42 -18.50 11.12 -1.55
N THR A 43 -18.02 12.15 -2.26
CA THR A 43 -18.84 13.34 -2.59
C THR A 43 -20.06 12.92 -3.41
N HIS A 44 -19.85 12.11 -4.45
CA HIS A 44 -20.96 11.61 -5.27
C HIS A 44 -21.95 10.74 -4.47
N LEU A 45 -21.46 9.88 -3.58
CA LEU A 45 -22.30 9.04 -2.72
C LEU A 45 -23.12 9.89 -1.73
N ALA A 46 -22.50 10.91 -1.14
CA ALA A 46 -23.16 11.84 -0.22
C ALA A 46 -24.30 12.62 -0.92
N ASP A 47 -24.09 13.07 -2.16
CA ASP A 47 -25.12 13.72 -2.98
C ASP A 47 -26.34 12.81 -3.23
N LYS A 48 -26.12 11.49 -3.25
CA LYS A 48 -27.16 10.47 -3.37
C LYS A 48 -27.70 9.97 -2.03
N ARG A 49 -27.28 10.57 -0.91
CA ARG A 49 -27.63 10.15 0.47
C ARG A 49 -27.23 8.70 0.77
N LEU A 50 -26.15 8.23 0.16
CA LEU A 50 -25.53 6.94 0.43
C LEU A 50 -24.38 7.09 1.43
N ALA A 51 -24.03 6.00 2.11
CA ALA A 51 -22.85 5.95 2.97
C ALA A 51 -21.56 6.11 2.15
N ARG A 52 -20.47 6.56 2.77
CA ARG A 52 -19.16 6.65 2.12
C ARG A 52 -18.64 5.25 1.79
N LEU A 53 -17.81 5.16 0.75
CA LEU A 53 -17.21 3.91 0.31
C LEU A 53 -16.46 3.21 1.46
N ASP A 54 -15.65 3.96 2.20
CA ASP A 54 -14.87 3.48 3.34
C ASP A 54 -15.70 3.14 4.59
N ASP A 55 -16.99 3.52 4.62
CA ASP A 55 -17.95 3.04 5.64
C ASP A 55 -18.58 1.70 5.24
N MET A 56 -18.71 1.44 3.94
CA MET A 56 -19.35 0.23 3.40
C MET A 56 -18.40 -0.96 3.29
N LEU A 57 -17.11 -0.72 3.02
CA LEU A 57 -16.14 -1.78 2.77
C LEU A 57 -15.66 -2.44 4.07
N ARG A 58 -15.67 -3.77 4.11
CA ARG A 58 -14.96 -4.53 5.15
C ARG A 58 -13.46 -4.17 5.11
N PRO A 59 -12.76 -4.07 6.25
CA PRO A 59 -11.37 -3.61 6.29
C PRO A 59 -10.42 -4.34 5.33
N ALA A 60 -10.52 -5.67 5.24
CA ALA A 60 -9.68 -6.47 4.33
C ALA A 60 -9.92 -6.14 2.85
N ILE A 61 -11.18 -5.88 2.47
CA ILE A 61 -11.53 -5.49 1.09
C ILE A 61 -11.03 -4.07 0.81
N CYS A 62 -11.22 -3.15 1.76
CA CYS A 62 -10.74 -1.78 1.63
C CYS A 62 -9.22 -1.76 1.41
N SER A 63 -8.45 -2.52 2.19
CA SER A 63 -7.01 -2.65 1.98
C SER A 63 -6.66 -3.29 0.63
N GLY A 64 -7.43 -4.27 0.14
CA GLY A 64 -7.26 -4.82 -1.21
C GLY A 64 -7.41 -3.74 -2.28
N VAL A 65 -8.54 -3.01 -2.25
CA VAL A 65 -8.83 -1.91 -3.18
C VAL A 65 -7.74 -0.84 -3.16
N VAL A 66 -7.33 -0.39 -1.97
CA VAL A 66 -6.25 0.61 -1.83
C VAL A 66 -4.93 0.08 -2.39
N SER A 67 -4.61 -1.20 -2.18
CA SER A 67 -3.38 -1.80 -2.73
C SER A 67 -3.41 -1.84 -4.27
N ASP A 68 -4.54 -2.24 -4.86
CA ASP A 68 -4.70 -2.30 -6.32
C ASP A 68 -4.59 -0.90 -6.95
N MET A 69 -5.24 0.10 -6.33
CA MET A 69 -5.15 1.49 -6.77
C MET A 69 -3.71 2.02 -6.69
N LEU A 70 -2.99 1.70 -5.61
CA LEU A 70 -1.60 2.09 -5.43
C LEU A 70 -0.68 1.40 -6.44
N THR A 71 -0.91 0.11 -6.74
CA THR A 71 -0.15 -0.61 -7.78
C THR A 71 -0.31 0.08 -9.14
N GLU A 72 -1.54 0.33 -9.59
CA GLU A 72 -1.78 1.00 -10.87
C GLU A 72 -1.20 2.43 -10.89
N SER A 73 -1.42 3.20 -9.83
CA SER A 73 -0.98 4.59 -9.78
C SER A 73 0.55 4.72 -9.66
N MET A 74 1.21 3.89 -8.85
CA MET A 74 2.67 3.84 -8.78
C MET A 74 3.27 3.48 -10.14
N ALA A 75 2.70 2.51 -10.87
CA ALA A 75 3.15 2.16 -12.22
C ALA A 75 2.96 3.30 -13.22
N LYS A 76 1.86 4.06 -13.11
CA LYS A 76 1.56 5.24 -13.94
C LYS A 76 2.59 6.35 -13.76
N HIS A 77 3.04 6.60 -12.53
CA HIS A 77 3.96 7.71 -12.21
C HIS A 77 5.43 7.31 -12.27
N SER A 78 5.75 6.04 -12.01
CA SER A 78 7.11 5.52 -12.08
C SER A 78 7.66 5.48 -13.50
N ARG A 79 8.94 5.83 -13.65
CA ARG A 79 9.66 5.69 -14.92
C ARG A 79 10.20 4.28 -15.14
N SER A 80 10.39 3.53 -14.07
CA SER A 80 11.14 2.27 -14.04
C SER A 80 10.29 1.05 -13.72
N LEU A 81 9.21 1.22 -12.94
CA LEU A 81 8.30 0.14 -12.58
C LEU A 81 7.05 0.15 -13.44
N VAL A 82 6.49 -1.03 -13.66
CA VAL A 82 5.25 -1.27 -14.39
C VAL A 82 4.47 -2.38 -13.72
N VAL A 83 3.15 -2.39 -13.90
CA VAL A 83 2.29 -3.48 -13.43
C VAL A 83 2.76 -4.80 -14.03
N ASN A 84 2.88 -5.83 -13.19
CA ASN A 84 3.10 -7.20 -13.63
C ASN A 84 1.88 -7.70 -14.39
N THR A 85 2.04 -7.99 -15.68
CA THR A 85 0.92 -8.42 -16.54
C THR A 85 0.54 -9.89 -16.37
N TYR A 86 1.18 -10.60 -15.44
CA TYR A 86 0.79 -11.96 -15.06
C TYR A 86 -0.35 -11.88 -14.06
N PHE A 87 -1.50 -12.50 -14.37
CA PHE A 87 -2.63 -12.58 -13.44
C PHE A 87 -2.20 -13.27 -12.13
N ASN A 88 -2.31 -12.56 -11.00
CA ASN A 88 -1.79 -12.98 -9.69
C ASN A 88 -0.29 -13.29 -9.72
N GLY A 89 0.48 -12.52 -10.51
CA GLY A 89 1.93 -12.56 -10.51
C GLY A 89 2.51 -11.88 -9.27
N HIS A 90 3.77 -12.18 -8.99
CA HIS A 90 4.55 -11.53 -7.94
C HIS A 90 5.92 -11.13 -8.48
N PRO A 91 6.46 -9.95 -8.14
CA PRO A 91 5.81 -8.86 -7.40
C PRO A 91 4.70 -8.17 -8.19
N ASP A 92 3.87 -7.36 -7.50
CA ASP A 92 2.80 -6.55 -8.10
C ASP A 92 3.33 -5.59 -9.19
N LEU A 93 4.45 -4.92 -8.91
CA LEU A 93 5.18 -4.07 -9.83
C LEU A 93 6.50 -4.73 -10.21
N VAL A 94 6.84 -4.76 -11.50
CA VAL A 94 8.13 -5.27 -12.00
C VAL A 94 8.96 -4.18 -12.64
N VAL A 95 10.27 -4.35 -12.65
CA VAL A 95 11.18 -3.44 -13.37
C VAL A 95 10.96 -3.62 -14.87
N ARG A 96 10.68 -2.50 -15.55
CA ARG A 96 10.41 -2.44 -16.99
C ARG A 96 11.56 -3.08 -17.78
N GLY A 97 11.22 -4.03 -18.65
CA GLY A 97 12.17 -4.66 -19.56
C GLY A 97 13.01 -5.80 -18.95
N ILE A 98 12.91 -6.08 -17.65
CA ILE A 98 13.59 -7.22 -17.03
C ILE A 98 12.89 -8.54 -17.39
N TYR A 99 11.56 -8.58 -17.30
CA TYR A 99 10.77 -9.77 -17.66
C TYR A 99 10.12 -9.60 -19.04
N PRO A 100 10.12 -10.64 -19.90
CA PRO A 100 9.44 -10.59 -21.19
C PRO A 100 7.97 -10.19 -21.04
N GLY A 101 7.56 -9.14 -21.76
CA GLY A 101 6.19 -8.60 -21.67
C GLY A 101 5.82 -8.01 -20.30
N ASN A 102 6.81 -7.69 -19.45
CA ASN A 102 6.62 -7.30 -18.05
C ASN A 102 5.75 -8.31 -17.29
N ARG A 103 5.99 -9.60 -17.56
CA ARG A 103 5.12 -10.69 -17.14
C ARG A 103 5.91 -11.77 -16.42
N VAL A 104 5.63 -11.99 -15.13
CA VAL A 104 6.28 -13.06 -14.37
C VAL A 104 5.34 -13.62 -13.30
N LYS A 105 5.30 -14.95 -13.18
CA LYS A 105 4.51 -15.61 -12.12
C LYS A 105 5.11 -15.36 -10.75
N ALA A 106 6.42 -15.50 -10.63
CA ALA A 106 7.19 -15.23 -9.42
C ALA A 106 8.58 -14.70 -9.82
N GLY A 107 8.84 -13.43 -9.55
CA GLY A 107 10.10 -12.74 -9.78
C GLY A 107 10.62 -12.08 -8.50
N THR A 108 11.82 -11.52 -8.59
CA THR A 108 12.51 -10.80 -7.51
C THR A 108 12.75 -9.34 -7.87
N GLU A 109 12.68 -8.98 -9.15
CA GLU A 109 12.98 -7.64 -9.67
C GLU A 109 11.71 -6.79 -9.76
N GLY A 110 11.41 -6.09 -8.67
CA GLY A 110 10.20 -5.29 -8.56
C GLY A 110 9.79 -5.04 -7.12
N VAL A 111 8.58 -4.52 -6.92
CA VAL A 111 8.05 -4.11 -5.62
C VAL A 111 6.66 -4.71 -5.42
N GLU A 112 6.46 -5.39 -4.30
CA GLU A 112 5.16 -5.84 -3.83
C GLU A 112 4.46 -4.70 -3.07
N ILE A 113 3.22 -4.39 -3.45
CA ILE A 113 2.43 -3.33 -2.81
C ILE A 113 1.43 -3.95 -1.83
N LYS A 114 1.36 -3.39 -0.63
CA LYS A 114 0.37 -3.75 0.38
C LYS A 114 -0.13 -2.51 1.08
N SER A 115 -1.37 -2.57 1.57
CA SER A 115 -1.90 -1.55 2.46
C SER A 115 -2.57 -2.14 3.69
N THR A 116 -2.59 -1.37 4.78
CA THR A 116 -3.14 -1.81 6.07
C THR A 116 -3.64 -0.64 6.89
N ARG A 117 -4.59 -0.92 7.79
CA ARG A 117 -4.98 0.01 8.87
C ARG A 117 -4.14 -0.18 10.14
N LYS A 118 -3.31 -1.23 10.19
CA LYS A 118 -2.49 -1.54 11.37
C LYS A 118 -1.27 -0.63 11.39
N LYS A 119 -1.16 0.16 12.46
CA LYS A 119 0.01 1.00 12.72
C LYS A 119 1.30 0.18 12.62
N GLY A 120 2.29 0.77 11.95
CA GLY A 120 3.61 0.22 11.76
C GLY A 120 3.70 -0.90 10.75
N GLY A 121 2.75 -1.01 9.81
CA GLY A 121 2.94 -1.73 8.55
C GLY A 121 2.78 -3.25 8.60
N ALA A 122 2.21 -3.82 9.65
CA ALA A 122 1.99 -5.27 9.69
C ALA A 122 0.91 -5.71 8.69
N VAL A 123 1.30 -6.59 7.75
CA VAL A 123 0.47 -7.14 6.68
C VAL A 123 0.73 -8.64 6.50
N ASP A 124 -0.30 -9.36 6.04
CA ASP A 124 -0.15 -10.76 5.64
C ASP A 124 0.27 -10.81 4.16
N THR A 125 1.22 -11.69 3.86
CA THR A 125 1.79 -11.92 2.53
C THR A 125 1.53 -13.35 2.08
N HIS A 126 1.64 -13.63 0.78
CA HIS A 126 1.54 -14.98 0.23
C HIS A 126 2.86 -15.78 0.43
N GLY A 127 3.33 -15.88 1.66
CA GLY A 127 4.50 -16.64 2.08
C GLY A 127 5.78 -15.80 2.17
N GLY A 128 6.64 -16.16 3.13
CA GLY A 128 7.93 -15.50 3.33
C GLY A 128 8.87 -15.77 2.17
N ARG A 129 9.31 -14.69 1.53
CA ARG A 129 10.17 -14.70 0.34
C ARG A 129 11.01 -13.43 0.30
N GLN A 130 12.13 -13.50 -0.40
CA GLN A 130 12.91 -12.33 -0.75
C GLN A 130 12.08 -11.40 -1.65
N GLN A 131 11.84 -10.16 -1.22
CA GLN A 131 11.09 -9.18 -2.00
C GLN A 131 11.36 -7.75 -1.50
N TRP A 132 11.21 -6.77 -2.39
CA TRP A 132 10.97 -5.40 -1.96
C TRP A 132 9.51 -5.24 -1.58
N MET A 133 9.25 -4.99 -0.30
CA MET A 133 7.90 -4.82 0.22
C MET A 133 7.63 -3.33 0.45
N CYS A 134 6.58 -2.82 -0.19
CA CYS A 134 6.06 -1.49 0.06
C CYS A 134 4.74 -1.56 0.81
N VAL A 135 4.68 -0.99 2.01
CA VAL A 135 3.48 -1.00 2.84
C VAL A 135 2.98 0.41 3.07
N PHE A 136 1.74 0.66 2.66
CA PHE A 136 1.01 1.90 2.92
C PHE A 136 0.04 1.71 4.09
N VAL A 137 0.33 2.35 5.21
CA VAL A 137 -0.57 2.40 6.36
C VAL A 137 -1.53 3.56 6.17
N TYR A 138 -2.84 3.29 6.26
CA TYR A 138 -3.88 4.31 6.11
C TYR A 138 -4.88 4.28 7.26
N GLY A 139 -5.47 5.43 7.52
CA GLY A 139 -6.57 5.62 8.45
C GLY A 139 -7.83 6.05 7.71
N VAL A 140 -8.97 5.61 8.23
CA VAL A 140 -10.30 6.10 7.87
C VAL A 140 -11.01 6.42 9.18
N ASP A 141 -11.77 7.51 9.19
CA ASP A 141 -12.62 7.87 10.31
C ASP A 141 -14.00 7.27 10.10
N ASN A 142 -14.32 6.17 10.78
CA ASN A 142 -15.65 5.56 10.73
C ASN A 142 -16.45 5.80 12.03
N GLU A 143 -15.96 6.67 12.91
CA GLU A 143 -16.45 6.82 14.29
C GLU A 143 -17.09 8.18 14.55
N THR A 144 -16.58 9.25 13.94
CA THR A 144 -17.09 10.61 14.19
C THR A 144 -18.55 10.75 13.78
N GLU A 145 -19.34 11.39 14.64
CA GLU A 145 -20.73 11.73 14.38
C GLU A 145 -20.98 13.24 14.50
N PRO A 146 -21.88 13.82 13.67
CA PRO A 146 -22.61 13.15 12.59
C PRO A 146 -21.69 12.70 11.44
N ALA A 147 -22.05 11.63 10.72
CA ALA A 147 -21.22 11.02 9.67
C ALA A 147 -20.65 11.99 8.61
N PHE A 148 -21.31 13.13 8.36
CA PHE A 148 -20.81 14.16 7.42
C PHE A 148 -19.62 14.99 7.96
N ASN A 149 -19.29 14.84 9.25
CA ASN A 149 -18.12 15.44 9.91
C ASN A 149 -16.92 14.49 9.96
N ARG A 150 -17.06 13.25 9.48
CA ARG A 150 -15.96 12.29 9.48
C ARG A 150 -14.81 12.78 8.60
N ALA A 151 -13.60 12.67 9.12
CA ALA A 151 -12.39 13.02 8.38
C ALA A 151 -12.23 12.12 7.12
N PRO A 152 -11.62 12.65 6.05
CA PRO A 152 -11.29 11.84 4.88
C PRO A 152 -10.24 10.77 5.21
N MET A 153 -10.18 9.74 4.36
CA MET A 153 -9.10 8.74 4.38
C MET A 153 -7.74 9.43 4.25
N ARG A 154 -6.75 8.98 5.04
CA ARG A 154 -5.37 9.47 4.94
C ARG A 154 -4.34 8.37 5.17
N PHE A 155 -3.27 8.41 4.39
CA PHE A 155 -2.06 7.64 4.64
C PHE A 155 -1.30 8.23 5.82
N ARG A 156 -0.86 7.36 6.73
CA ARG A 156 -0.12 7.71 7.94
C ARG A 156 1.34 7.32 7.84
N GLU A 157 1.63 6.18 7.24
CA GLU A 157 2.99 5.65 7.18
C GLU A 157 3.18 4.96 5.84
N VAL A 158 4.34 5.13 5.23
CA VAL A 158 4.76 4.36 4.05
C VAL A 158 6.15 3.82 4.30
N TYR A 159 6.31 2.52 4.09
CA TYR A 159 7.59 1.83 4.22
C TYR A 159 7.95 1.18 2.89
N LEU A 160 9.23 1.20 2.51
CA LEU A 160 9.74 0.45 1.38
C LEU A 160 11.11 -0.14 1.71
N GLY A 161 11.14 -1.44 1.99
CA GLY A 161 12.37 -2.15 2.34
C GLY A 161 12.43 -3.55 1.72
N GLN A 162 13.64 -4.05 1.54
CA GLN A 162 13.86 -5.44 1.16
C GLN A 162 13.71 -6.34 2.39
N VAL A 163 12.93 -7.39 2.26
CA VAL A 163 12.72 -8.42 3.28
C VAL A 163 13.10 -9.78 2.71
N GLU A 164 13.56 -10.67 3.59
CA GLU A 164 14.04 -12.01 3.29
C GLU A 164 13.15 -13.06 3.99
N PRO A 165 13.15 -14.34 3.58
CA PRO A 165 12.33 -15.37 4.21
C PRO A 165 12.49 -15.47 5.73
N GLU A 166 13.67 -15.15 6.26
CA GLU A 166 14.01 -15.18 7.68
C GLU A 166 13.36 -14.06 8.48
N ASP A 167 12.94 -12.96 7.84
CA ASP A 167 12.24 -11.84 8.48
C ASP A 167 10.76 -12.18 8.79
N PHE A 168 10.30 -13.37 8.40
CA PHE A 168 8.92 -13.82 8.53
C PHE A 168 8.73 -14.82 9.66
N ARG A 169 7.54 -14.76 10.28
CA ARG A 169 7.14 -15.71 11.31
C ARG A 169 7.14 -17.13 10.76
N ARG A 170 7.87 -18.03 11.44
CA ARG A 170 7.80 -19.47 11.22
C ARG A 170 6.58 -20.01 11.96
N ASN A 171 5.48 -20.23 11.23
CA ASN A 171 4.32 -20.92 11.79
C ASN A 171 4.43 -22.41 11.48
N GLU A 172 4.56 -23.26 12.50
CA GLU A 172 4.36 -24.71 12.36
C GLU A 172 2.86 -25.01 12.29
N ARG A 173 2.22 -24.99 11.10
CA ARG A 173 0.78 -25.34 10.96
C ARG A 173 0.38 -26.05 9.66
N SER A 174 -0.75 -26.77 9.79
CA SER A 174 -1.29 -27.88 8.99
C SER A 174 -1.80 -27.55 7.57
N GLU A 175 -2.14 -28.61 6.83
CA GLU A 175 -2.37 -28.69 5.37
C GLU A 175 -3.52 -27.85 4.78
N LEU A 176 -4.37 -27.18 5.58
CA LEU A 176 -5.67 -26.66 5.13
C LEU A 176 -5.76 -25.12 4.98
N GLY A 177 -4.69 -24.46 4.52
CA GLY A 177 -4.73 -23.03 4.23
C GLY A 177 -3.74 -22.59 3.14
N THR A 178 -4.09 -21.52 2.41
CA THR A 178 -3.10 -20.77 1.63
C THR A 178 -1.98 -20.30 2.56
N ARG A 179 -0.72 -20.54 2.18
CA ARG A 179 0.48 -20.17 2.96
C ARG A 179 0.57 -18.64 3.10
N THR A 180 -0.11 -18.07 4.09
CA THR A 180 0.03 -16.66 4.46
C THR A 180 1.14 -16.51 5.50
N SER A 181 1.96 -15.49 5.35
CA SER A 181 3.07 -15.21 6.26
C SER A 181 3.14 -13.72 6.59
N THR A 182 3.39 -13.41 7.85
CA THR A 182 3.53 -12.04 8.36
C THR A 182 4.98 -11.87 8.79
N LEU A 183 5.55 -10.68 8.60
CA LEU A 183 6.84 -10.35 9.22
C LEU A 183 6.78 -10.58 10.75
N ASP A 184 7.88 -11.05 11.31
CA ASP A 184 8.06 -11.10 12.76
C ASP A 184 8.41 -9.71 13.32
N ALA A 185 8.74 -9.64 14.61
CA ALA A 185 9.02 -8.36 15.26
C ALA A 185 10.27 -7.69 14.67
N ASP A 186 11.32 -8.47 14.36
CA ASP A 186 12.58 -7.97 13.85
C ASP A 186 12.45 -7.59 12.37
N GLY A 187 11.72 -8.38 11.59
CA GLY A 187 11.37 -8.06 10.21
C GLY A 187 10.57 -6.77 10.10
N ILE A 188 9.59 -6.55 10.98
CA ILE A 188 8.83 -5.29 11.05
C ILE A 188 9.74 -4.13 11.46
N ALA A 189 10.65 -4.31 12.41
CA ALA A 189 11.60 -3.27 12.81
C ALA A 189 12.50 -2.88 11.64
N LYS A 190 13.09 -3.87 10.95
CA LYS A 190 13.90 -3.70 9.74
C LYS A 190 13.15 -2.95 8.63
N LEU A 191 11.88 -3.30 8.38
CA LEU A 191 11.06 -2.58 7.40
C LEU A 191 10.87 -1.10 7.77
N ARG A 192 10.62 -0.82 9.05
CA ARG A 192 10.36 0.55 9.54
C ARG A 192 11.59 1.47 9.49
N GLU A 193 12.80 0.91 9.51
CA GLU A 193 14.03 1.68 9.26
C GLU A 193 14.03 2.31 7.86
N ARG A 194 13.28 1.74 6.91
CA ARG A 194 13.13 2.21 5.53
C ARG A 194 11.80 2.95 5.30
N TRP A 195 11.49 3.91 6.17
CA TRP A 195 10.30 4.74 6.03
C TRP A 195 10.46 5.77 4.90
N VAL A 196 9.43 5.85 4.06
CA VAL A 196 9.28 6.78 2.94
C VAL A 196 8.49 8.02 3.37
N TYR A 197 7.39 7.81 4.11
CA TYR A 197 6.46 8.85 4.54
C TYR A 197 5.99 8.56 5.98
N LEU A 198 5.95 9.56 6.85
CA LEU A 198 5.42 9.47 8.21
C LEU A 198 4.62 10.72 8.59
N ASP A 199 3.30 10.59 8.57
CA ASP A 199 2.33 11.52 9.17
C ASP A 199 1.96 11.00 10.56
N ARG A 200 2.48 11.66 11.60
CA ARG A 200 2.40 11.23 13.00
C ARG A 200 1.28 11.92 13.79
N ASP A 201 0.44 12.73 13.13
CA ASP A 201 -0.60 13.54 13.77
C ASP A 201 -1.95 12.83 13.93
#